data_AF-A0A853MF06-F1
#
_entry.id   AF-A0A853MF06-F1
#
_cell.length_a   1.000
_cell.length_b   1.000
_cell.length_c   1.000
_cell.angle_alpha   90.00
_cell.angle_beta   90.00
_cell.angle_gamma   90.00
#
_symmetry.space_group_name_H-M   'P 1'
#
loop_
_entity.id
_entity.type
_entity.pdbx_description
1 polymer ?
#
loop_
_entity_poly.entity_id
_entity_poly.type
_entity_poly.pdbx_seq_one_letter_code
_entity_poly.pdbx_strand_id
1 'polypeptide(L)'
;MLLEASEYVRLQRLLMRNDSFDHVAKSMKIIHDHEVRKNNNFADLEIPEVSELFSSEETAAILAQVEQGLYSPSALRDRLKIMIEERKSYDPVSTKATLKKLAPERNLVIDTTYNSPEQIVKKVKHFLLN
;
A
#
# COMPACT_ATOMS: atom_id res chain seq x y z
N MET A 1 19.35 1.35 3.95
CA MET A 1 18.39 2.35 3.43
C MET A 1 16.99 1.77 3.60
N LEU A 2 16.01 2.60 4.01
CA LEU A 2 14.60 2.24 4.10
C LEU A 2 13.81 3.15 3.17
N LEU A 3 13.03 2.55 2.27
CA LEU A 3 12.12 3.28 1.39
C LEU A 3 10.70 3.08 1.91
N GLU A 4 9.98 4.18 2.08
CA GLU A 4 8.59 4.15 2.52
C GLU A 4 7.70 4.91 1.54
N ALA A 5 6.40 4.71 1.66
CA ALA A 5 5.37 5.48 0.97
C ALA A 5 4.12 5.48 1.86
N SER A 6 3.24 6.45 1.66
CA SER A 6 1.88 6.38 2.22
C SER A 6 1.17 5.11 1.73
N GLU A 7 0.29 4.57 2.58
CA GLU A 7 -0.49 3.37 2.25
C GLU A 7 -1.31 3.59 0.97
N TYR A 8 -1.86 4.80 0.76
CA TYR A 8 -2.55 5.17 -0.48
C TYR A 8 -1.66 5.03 -1.71
N VAL A 9 -0.45 5.61 -1.69
CA VAL A 9 0.50 5.50 -2.82
C VAL A 9 0.95 4.06 -3.02
N ARG A 10 1.13 3.29 -1.93
CA ARG A 10 1.46 1.86 -2.02
C ARG A 10 0.35 1.08 -2.71
N LEU A 11 -0.92 1.31 -2.34
CA LEU A 11 -2.07 0.69 -2.99
C LEU A 11 -2.14 1.03 -4.48
N GLN A 12 -1.99 2.31 -4.84
CA GLN A 12 -1.99 2.73 -6.25
C GLN A 12 -0.89 2.01 -7.06
N ARG A 13 0.31 1.88 -6.49
CA ARG A 13 1.40 1.14 -7.12
C ARG A 13 1.09 -0.34 -7.28
N LEU A 14 0.49 -0.98 -6.27
CA LEU A 14 0.06 -2.38 -6.34
C LEU A 14 -1.04 -2.61 -7.38
N LEU A 15 -1.94 -1.64 -7.56
CA LEU A 15 -3.01 -1.70 -8.56
C LEU A 15 -2.49 -1.51 -9.99
N MET A 16 -1.46 -0.69 -10.18
CA MET A 16 -0.82 -0.48 -11.49
C MET A 16 0.24 -1.55 -11.81
N ARG A 17 0.71 -2.29 -10.80
CA ARG A 17 1.73 -3.32 -10.96
C ARG A 17 1.10 -4.60 -11.52
N ASN A 18 1.73 -5.15 -12.54
CA ASN A 18 1.38 -6.45 -13.13
C ASN A 18 2.49 -7.47 -12.86
N ASP A 19 2.81 -7.70 -11.57
CA ASP A 19 3.84 -8.65 -11.18
C ASP A 19 3.24 -10.05 -10.95
N SER A 20 3.94 -11.08 -11.42
CA SER A 20 3.60 -12.50 -11.23
C SER A 20 3.56 -12.93 -9.76
N PHE A 21 4.19 -12.18 -8.86
CA PHE A 21 4.18 -12.46 -7.42
C PHE A 21 2.94 -11.91 -6.69
N ASP A 22 2.07 -11.13 -7.35
CA ASP A 22 0.89 -10.48 -6.75
C ASP A 22 -0.33 -11.43 -6.59
N HIS A 23 -0.08 -12.73 -6.41
CA HIS A 23 -1.10 -13.75 -6.21
C HIS A 23 -1.11 -14.21 -4.74
N VAL A 24 -2.05 -13.68 -3.95
CA VAL A 24 -2.38 -14.28 -2.66
C VAL A 24 -2.99 -15.66 -2.94
N ALA A 25 -2.49 -16.70 -2.28
CA ALA A 25 -2.90 -18.08 -2.52
C ALA A 25 -4.44 -18.19 -2.61
N LYS A 26 -4.94 -18.67 -3.76
CA LYS A 26 -6.37 -18.84 -4.03
C LYS A 26 -6.99 -19.79 -3.00
N SER A 27 -7.60 -19.27 -1.94
CA SER A 27 -8.70 -19.98 -1.29
C SER A 27 -9.90 -19.84 -2.23
N MET A 28 -10.16 -20.90 -2.99
CA MET A 28 -11.32 -20.98 -3.88
C MET A 28 -12.61 -20.86 -3.08
N LYS A 29 -13.27 -19.71 -3.19
CA LYS A 29 -14.71 -19.64 -3.48
C LYS A 29 -14.89 -18.57 -4.54
N ILE A 30 -15.38 -18.98 -5.70
CA ILE A 30 -15.86 -18.07 -6.75
C ILE A 30 -17.07 -17.36 -6.15
N ILE A 31 -16.86 -16.19 -5.58
CA ILE A 31 -17.95 -15.28 -5.27
C ILE A 31 -18.35 -14.72 -6.63
N HIS A 32 -19.59 -15.02 -7.04
CA HIS A 32 -20.21 -14.41 -8.20
C HIS A 32 -20.01 -12.89 -8.14
N ASP A 33 -19.89 -12.28 -9.31
CA ASP A 33 -19.82 -10.84 -9.54
C ASP A 33 -21.15 -10.20 -9.10
N HIS A 34 -21.40 -10.20 -7.79
CA HIS A 34 -22.52 -9.55 -7.17
C HIS A 34 -22.18 -8.08 -7.12
N GLU A 35 -22.94 -7.32 -7.91
CA GLU A 35 -23.01 -5.85 -7.90
C GLU A 35 -22.58 -5.30 -6.55
N VAL A 36 -21.41 -4.67 -6.54
CA VAL A 36 -20.96 -3.89 -5.39
C VAL A 36 -22.07 -2.90 -5.11
N ARG A 37 -22.78 -3.13 -3.99
CA ARG A 37 -23.80 -2.19 -3.52
C ARG A 37 -23.11 -0.84 -3.37
N LYS A 38 -23.81 0.23 -3.73
CA LYS A 38 -23.38 1.64 -3.64
C LYS A 38 -23.19 2.10 -2.19
N ASN A 39 -22.42 1.38 -1.39
CA ASN A 39 -22.06 1.82 -0.06
C ASN A 39 -20.60 2.24 -0.09
N ASN A 40 -20.36 3.50 0.28
CA ASN A 40 -19.06 4.15 0.34
C ASN A 40 -18.16 3.59 1.46
N ASN A 41 -18.05 2.26 1.60
CA ASN A 41 -17.35 1.61 2.68
C ASN A 41 -16.69 0.29 2.22
N PHE A 42 -15.43 0.08 2.60
CA PHE A 42 -14.69 -1.17 2.40
C PHE A 42 -15.35 -2.41 3.02
N ALA A 43 -16.37 -2.23 3.89
CA ALA A 43 -17.17 -3.30 4.45
C ALA A 43 -17.73 -4.27 3.39
N ASP A 44 -18.05 -3.78 2.20
CA ASP A 44 -18.56 -4.61 1.08
C ASP A 44 -17.45 -5.45 0.40
N LEU A 45 -16.18 -5.19 0.72
CA LEU A 45 -15.03 -5.98 0.24
C LEU A 45 -14.69 -7.17 1.14
N GLU A 46 -15.41 -7.36 2.25
CA GLU A 46 -15.16 -8.42 3.25
C GLU A 46 -13.77 -8.33 3.91
N ILE A 47 -13.21 -7.11 4.03
CA ILE A 47 -11.92 -6.85 4.69
C ILE A 47 -12.06 -5.63 5.63
N PRO A 48 -12.72 -5.77 6.79
CA PRO A 48 -12.97 -4.66 7.70
C PRO A 48 -11.68 -4.05 8.28
N GLU A 49 -10.58 -4.80 8.34
CA GLU A 49 -9.28 -4.36 8.86
C GLU A 49 -8.65 -3.25 8.00
N VAL A 50 -9.12 -3.05 6.77
CA VAL A 50 -8.63 -2.03 5.84
C VAL A 50 -9.05 -0.62 6.27
N SER A 51 -10.14 -0.47 7.02
CA SER A 51 -10.65 0.83 7.44
C SER A 51 -9.65 1.63 8.30
N GLU A 52 -8.66 0.98 8.89
CA GLU A 52 -7.59 1.63 9.65
C GLU A 52 -6.38 2.05 8.79
N LEU A 53 -6.31 1.62 7.52
CA LEU A 53 -5.19 1.90 6.62
C LEU A 53 -5.29 3.26 5.93
N PHE A 54 -6.50 3.77 5.75
CA PHE A 54 -6.78 4.95 4.94
C PHE A 54 -7.65 5.93 5.72
N SER A 55 -7.40 7.22 5.52
CA SER A 55 -8.33 8.26 5.95
C SER A 55 -9.68 8.14 5.21
N SER A 56 -10.72 8.81 5.71
CA SER A 56 -12.02 8.86 5.04
C SER A 56 -11.93 9.47 3.63
N GLU A 57 -11.05 10.45 3.44
CA GLU A 57 -10.81 11.09 2.14
C GLU A 57 -10.14 10.11 1.16
N GLU A 58 -9.08 9.42 1.58
CA GLU A 58 -8.41 8.39 0.78
C GLU A 58 -9.36 7.23 0.45
N THR A 59 -10.18 6.81 1.41
CA THR A 59 -11.21 5.77 1.21
C THR A 59 -12.18 6.17 0.10
N ALA A 60 -12.71 7.40 0.17
CA ALA A 60 -13.62 7.91 -0.85
C ALA A 60 -12.94 8.00 -2.22
N ALA A 61 -11.68 8.45 -2.28
CA ALA A 61 -10.91 8.50 -3.52
C ALA A 61 -10.69 7.11 -4.13
N ILE A 62 -10.34 6.10 -3.31
CA ILE A 62 -10.16 4.72 -3.75
C ILE A 62 -11.46 4.16 -4.32
N LEU A 63 -12.58 4.33 -3.62
CA LEU A 63 -13.88 3.81 -4.06
C LEU A 63 -14.36 4.50 -5.34
N ALA A 64 -14.14 5.82 -5.47
CA ALA A 64 -14.45 6.54 -6.71
C ALA A 64 -13.71 5.98 -7.94
N GLN A 65 -12.48 5.49 -7.78
CA GLN A 65 -11.75 4.83 -8.88
C GLN A 65 -12.42 3.53 -9.33
N VAL A 66 -13.02 2.77 -8.40
CA VAL A 66 -13.78 1.55 -8.70
C VAL A 66 -15.10 1.91 -9.39
N GLU A 67 -15.80 2.93 -8.91
CA GLU A 67 -17.05 3.42 -9.53
C GLU A 67 -16.84 3.93 -10.97
N GLN A 68 -15.68 4.55 -11.23
CA GLN A 68 -15.27 5.01 -12.56
C GLN A 68 -14.80 3.86 -13.47
N GLY A 69 -14.74 2.63 -12.96
CA GLY A 69 -14.29 1.45 -13.71
C GLY A 69 -12.78 1.41 -13.98
N LEU A 70 -11.97 2.21 -13.28
CA LEU A 70 -10.51 2.19 -13.43
C LEU A 70 -9.91 0.90 -12.89
N TYR A 71 -10.50 0.35 -11.82
CA TYR A 71 -10.10 -0.92 -11.22
C TYR A 71 -11.33 -1.76 -10.91
N SER A 72 -11.23 -3.08 -11.08
CA SER A 72 -12.30 -3.97 -10.63
C SER A 72 -12.33 -4.05 -9.09
N PRO A 73 -13.51 -4.24 -8.49
CA PRO A 73 -13.61 -4.47 -7.04
C PRO A 73 -12.77 -5.65 -6.55
N SER A 74 -12.66 -6.70 -7.36
CA SER A 74 -11.84 -7.88 -7.08
C SER A 74 -10.34 -7.55 -7.05
N ALA A 75 -9.84 -6.75 -8.00
CA ALA A 75 -8.45 -6.32 -8.02
C ALA A 75 -8.10 -5.47 -6.80
N LEU A 76 -8.99 -4.55 -6.41
CA LEU A 76 -8.85 -3.76 -5.19
C LEU A 76 -8.79 -4.67 -3.96
N ARG A 77 -9.75 -5.58 -3.81
CA ARG A 77 -9.81 -6.55 -2.70
C ARG A 77 -8.51 -7.36 -2.58
N ASP A 78 -8.01 -7.90 -3.68
CA ASP A 78 -6.80 -8.72 -3.67
C ASP A 78 -5.57 -7.92 -3.23
N ARG A 79 -5.46 -6.65 -3.62
CA ARG A 79 -4.30 -5.80 -3.29
C ARG A 79 -4.35 -5.36 -1.84
N LEU A 80 -5.54 -5.08 -1.33
CA LEU A 80 -5.76 -4.83 0.09
C LEU A 80 -5.39 -6.05 0.95
N LYS A 81 -5.71 -7.27 0.51
CA LYS A 81 -5.28 -8.50 1.21
C LYS A 81 -3.75 -8.61 1.29
N ILE A 82 -3.03 -8.31 0.21
CA ILE A 82 -1.56 -8.28 0.22
C ILE A 82 -1.06 -7.32 1.31
N MET A 83 -1.56 -6.09 1.32
CA MET A 83 -1.15 -5.08 2.30
C MET A 83 -1.40 -5.49 3.75
N ILE A 84 -2.53 -6.18 4.02
CA ILE A 84 -2.86 -6.69 5.35
C ILE A 84 -1.93 -7.84 5.74
N GLU A 85 -1.69 -8.81 4.87
CA GLU A 85 -0.80 -9.94 5.15
C GLU A 85 0.66 -9.50 5.35
N GLU A 86 1.11 -8.50 4.60
CA GLU A 86 2.43 -7.88 4.79
C GLU A 86 2.56 -7.26 6.19
N ARG A 87 1.53 -6.56 6.68
CA ARG A 87 1.54 -5.95 8.02
C ARG A 87 1.50 -6.99 9.15
N LYS A 88 0.89 -8.15 8.93
CA LYS A 88 0.96 -9.27 9.89
C LYS A 88 2.37 -9.85 9.98
N SER A 89 3.09 -9.86 8.87
CA SER A 89 4.44 -10.43 8.78
C SER A 89 5.53 -9.46 9.26
N TYR A 90 5.30 -8.15 9.13
CA TYR A 90 6.29 -7.14 9.40
C TYR A 90 5.65 -5.83 9.89
N ASP A 91 6.19 -5.26 10.97
CA ASP A 91 5.82 -3.93 11.45
C ASP A 91 6.79 -2.87 10.88
N PRO A 92 6.40 -2.13 9.82
CA PRO A 92 7.24 -1.11 9.22
C PRO A 92 7.50 0.08 10.14
N VAL A 93 6.55 0.41 11.04
CA VAL A 93 6.65 1.57 11.92
C VAL A 93 7.68 1.32 13.01
N SER A 94 7.56 0.19 13.71
CA SER A 94 8.52 -0.21 14.74
C SER A 94 9.91 -0.41 14.16
N THR A 95 10.02 -1.01 12.97
CA THR A 95 11.31 -1.22 12.33
C THR A 95 12.00 0.10 11.96
N LYS A 96 11.26 1.04 11.37
CA LYS A 96 11.77 2.40 11.10
C LYS A 96 12.25 3.08 12.37
N ALA A 97 11.45 3.05 13.43
CA ALA A 97 11.80 3.65 14.71
C ALA A 97 13.07 3.03 15.30
N THR A 98 13.17 1.70 15.23
CA THR A 98 14.32 0.93 15.72
C THR A 98 15.59 1.25 14.93
N LEU A 99 15.51 1.29 13.60
CA LEU A 99 16.65 1.64 12.74
C LEU A 99 17.15 3.06 13.02
N LYS A 100 16.22 4.03 13.09
CA LYS A 100 16.53 5.42 13.42
C LYS A 100 17.21 5.56 14.78
N LYS A 101 16.81 4.75 15.76
CA LYS A 101 17.38 4.75 17.11
C LYS A 101 18.76 4.07 17.18
N LEU A 102 18.91 2.88 16.60
CA LEU A 102 20.11 2.06 16.76
C LEU A 102 21.28 2.51 15.91
N ALA A 103 21.02 3.07 14.74
CA ALA A 103 22.07 3.41 13.80
C ALA A 103 21.73 4.68 13.00
N PRO A 104 21.51 5.84 13.66
CA PRO A 104 21.05 7.08 13.02
C PRO A 104 21.91 7.48 11.82
N GLU A 105 23.23 7.43 11.95
CA GLU A 105 24.19 7.79 10.89
C GLU A 105 24.39 6.69 9.84
N ARG A 106 23.86 5.48 10.05
CA ARG A 106 23.98 4.36 9.10
C ARG A 106 22.68 3.98 8.43
N ASN A 107 21.63 4.79 8.63
CA ASN A 107 20.37 4.62 7.94
C ASN A 107 19.99 5.89 7.19
N LEU A 108 19.49 5.69 5.98
CA LEU A 108 18.82 6.70 5.20
C LEU A 108 17.38 6.25 5.02
N VAL A 109 16.43 7.04 5.53
CA VAL A 109 15.00 6.82 5.35
C VAL A 109 14.47 7.82 4.33
N ILE A 110 13.85 7.33 3.26
CA ILE A 110 13.31 8.17 2.20
C ILE A 110 11.85 7.84 1.94
N ASP A 111 11.01 8.86 2.06
CA ASP A 111 9.61 8.79 1.68
C ASP A 111 9.45 9.00 0.17
N THR A 112 9.10 7.93 -0.52
CA THR A 112 8.89 7.90 -1.98
C THR A 112 7.52 8.43 -2.41
N THR A 113 6.65 8.83 -1.48
CA THR A 113 5.44 9.59 -1.80
C THR A 113 5.79 11.02 -2.24
N TYR A 114 6.79 11.63 -1.61
CA TYR A 114 7.15 13.03 -1.84
C TYR A 114 8.48 13.23 -2.59
N ASN A 115 9.22 12.15 -2.86
CA ASN A 115 10.52 12.23 -3.51
C ASN A 115 10.49 11.58 -4.89
N SER A 116 10.82 12.36 -5.92
CA SER A 116 11.06 11.86 -7.27
C SER A 116 12.31 10.98 -7.32
N PRO A 117 12.48 10.13 -8.36
CA PRO A 117 13.69 9.34 -8.55
C PRO A 117 14.98 10.18 -8.49
N GLU A 118 14.99 11.36 -9.11
CA GLU A 118 16.15 12.27 -9.14
C GLU A 118 16.46 12.81 -7.74
N GLN A 119 15.42 13.14 -6.96
CA GLN A 119 15.58 13.59 -5.57
C GLN A 119 16.10 12.47 -4.67
N ILE A 120 15.63 11.25 -4.86
CA ILE A 120 16.12 10.05 -4.17
C ILE A 120 17.61 9.87 -4.46
N VAL A 121 18.03 9.93 -5.74
CA VAL A 121 19.44 9.80 -6.14
C VAL A 121 20.30 10.88 -5.45
N LYS A 122 19.83 12.13 -5.41
CA LYS A 122 20.54 13.22 -4.72
C LYS A 122 20.72 12.91 -3.23
N LYS A 123 19.67 12.45 -2.55
CA LYS A 123 19.72 12.08 -1.12
C LYS A 123 20.67 10.91 -0.85
N VAL A 124 20.62 9.87 -1.69
CA VAL A 124 21.52 8.71 -1.57
C VAL A 124 22.97 9.11 -1.75
N LYS A 125 23.29 9.92 -2.79
CA LYS A 125 24.65 10.42 -3.02
C LYS A 125 25.15 11.24 -1.84
N HIS A 126 24.32 12.15 -1.32
CA HIS A 126 24.67 12.96 -0.16
C HIS A 126 24.97 12.11 1.08
N PHE A 127 24.17 11.07 1.33
CA PHE A 127 24.37 10.16 2.46
C PHE A 127 25.62 9.29 2.35
N LEU A 128 26.06 8.94 1.13
CA LEU A 128 27.23 8.08 0.92
C LEU A 128 28.56 8.85 0.86
N LEU A 129 28.51 10.15 0.58
CA LEU A 129 29.70 10.99 0.35
C LEU A 129 30.00 11.94 1.51
N ASN A 130 29.14 11.96 2.53
CA ASN A 130 29.35 12.65 3.80
C ASN A 130 29.57 11.61 4.91
#